data_AF-A0A177EB24-F1
#
_entry.id   AF-A0A177EB24-F1
#
_cell.length_a   1.000
_cell.length_b   1.000
_cell.length_c   1.000
_cell.angle_alpha   90.00
_cell.angle_beta   90.00
_cell.angle_gamma   90.00
#
_symmetry.space_group_name_H-M   'P 1'
#
loop_
_entity.id
_entity.type
_entity.pdbx_description
1 polymer ?
#
loop_
_entity_poly.entity_id
_entity_poly.type
_entity_poly.pdbx_seq_one_letter_code
_entity_poly.pdbx_strand_id
1 'polypeptide(L)'
;MTDAPHNIQTTIIKRNILYDNTKNKQTIQYDEYSCDICLCNGVDQSIRTAFKVNYCKECKTQLELITQSTAINDYLLSKEDVKGLNHMKVSNPRNEDWKPMILYRKSEVEEISQRKYPCIEEEKTLRREKLKKRKEKSLKKKLSLLRQTTKLRLKQETTHSHEFSEQGICACGMKIEIEEI
;
A
#
# COMPACT_ATOMS: atom_id res chain seq x y z
N MET A 1 -40.81 25.74 0.20
CA MET A 1 -42.16 25.16 0.42
C MET A 1 -42.38 24.20 -0.72
N THR A 2 -42.47 22.88 -0.58
CA THR A 2 -42.42 21.95 0.56
C THR A 2 -42.24 20.59 -0.09
N ASP A 3 -41.28 19.82 0.42
CA ASP A 3 -40.92 18.48 -0.04
C ASP A 3 -42.11 17.51 0.07
N ALA A 4 -42.34 16.73 -0.99
CA ALA A 4 -43.28 15.62 -0.99
C ALA A 4 -42.54 14.35 -0.51
N PRO A 5 -42.91 13.76 0.65
CA PRO A 5 -42.22 12.59 1.16
C PRO A 5 -42.61 11.35 0.33
N HIS A 6 -41.63 10.73 -0.30
CA HIS A 6 -41.75 9.38 -0.86
C HIS A 6 -41.87 8.37 0.28
N ASN A 7 -43.13 8.05 0.61
CA ASN A 7 -43.50 7.06 1.62
C ASN A 7 -43.40 5.66 1.01
N ILE A 8 -42.25 5.02 1.15
CA ILE A 8 -42.08 3.60 0.81
C ILE A 8 -42.68 2.79 1.97
N GLN A 9 -43.96 2.44 1.84
CA GLN A 9 -44.61 1.50 2.73
C GLN A 9 -43.98 0.10 2.53
N THR A 10 -43.15 -0.32 3.47
CA THR A 10 -42.69 -1.71 3.57
C THR A 10 -43.83 -2.61 4.03
N THR A 11 -44.35 -3.40 3.11
CA THR A 11 -45.39 -4.41 3.37
C THR A 11 -44.81 -5.57 4.16
N ILE A 12 -44.92 -5.53 5.49
CA ILE A 12 -44.67 -6.72 6.32
C ILE A 12 -45.89 -7.64 6.17
N ILE A 13 -45.78 -8.64 5.30
CA ILE A 13 -46.77 -9.71 5.20
C ILE A 13 -46.64 -10.59 6.45
N LYS A 14 -47.45 -10.31 7.48
CA LYS A 14 -47.68 -11.24 8.59
C LYS A 14 -48.54 -12.39 8.09
N ARG A 15 -47.91 -13.50 7.66
CA ARG A 15 -48.63 -14.77 7.50
C ARG A 15 -48.83 -15.39 8.88
N ASN A 16 -50.09 -15.42 9.34
CA ASN A 16 -50.50 -16.23 10.48
C ASN A 16 -50.39 -17.70 10.09
N ILE A 17 -49.46 -18.41 10.72
CA ILE A 17 -49.39 -19.87 10.66
C ILE A 17 -49.99 -20.38 11.97
N LEU A 18 -51.17 -21.00 11.90
CA LEU A 18 -51.71 -21.80 13.00
C LEU A 18 -51.00 -23.15 12.98
N TYR A 19 -50.29 -23.50 14.05
CA TYR A 19 -49.87 -24.88 14.32
C TYR A 19 -50.24 -25.26 15.75
N ASP A 20 -51.20 -26.18 15.86
CA ASP A 20 -51.33 -27.06 17.01
C ASP A 20 -50.31 -28.19 16.86
N ASN A 21 -49.25 -28.18 17.66
CA ASN A 21 -48.70 -29.40 18.23
C ASN A 21 -47.91 -29.11 19.50
N THR A 22 -48.41 -29.62 20.62
CA THR A 22 -47.83 -29.53 21.95
C THR A 22 -46.61 -30.45 22.06
N LYS A 23 -45.52 -29.93 22.66
CA LYS A 23 -44.24 -30.60 22.99
C LYS A 23 -43.13 -30.51 21.92
N ASN A 24 -42.70 -29.29 21.62
CA ASN A 24 -41.31 -28.81 21.74
C ASN A 24 -41.30 -27.39 21.18
N LYS A 25 -41.54 -26.40 22.04
CA LYS A 25 -41.69 -24.99 21.61
C LYS A 25 -40.28 -24.42 21.41
N GLN A 26 -39.58 -24.88 20.37
CA GLN A 26 -38.42 -24.17 19.86
C GLN A 26 -38.93 -22.86 19.28
N THR A 27 -38.69 -21.77 20.00
CA THR A 27 -38.97 -20.42 19.53
C THR A 27 -38.12 -20.20 18.29
N ILE A 28 -38.73 -20.23 17.10
CA ILE A 28 -38.04 -19.90 15.85
C ILE A 28 -37.75 -18.40 15.92
N GLN A 29 -36.53 -18.05 16.33
CA GLN A 29 -36.07 -16.67 16.37
C GLN A 29 -35.73 -16.27 14.93
N TYR A 30 -36.61 -15.51 14.29
CA TYR A 30 -36.32 -14.92 12.99
C TYR A 30 -35.33 -13.78 13.17
N ASP A 31 -34.24 -13.80 12.41
CA ASP A 31 -33.31 -12.68 12.33
C ASP A 31 -34.02 -11.47 11.74
N GLU A 32 -33.79 -10.29 12.31
CA GLU A 32 -34.37 -9.01 11.85
C GLU A 32 -33.92 -8.65 10.41
N TYR A 33 -32.82 -9.25 9.94
CA TYR A 33 -32.20 -8.95 8.65
C TYR A 33 -32.03 -10.21 7.81
N SER A 34 -32.37 -10.10 6.53
CA SER A 34 -32.08 -11.10 5.50
C SER A 34 -30.82 -10.70 4.72
N CYS A 35 -30.07 -11.69 4.24
CA CYS A 35 -28.93 -11.44 3.36
C CYS A 35 -29.37 -10.78 2.04
N ASP A 36 -28.63 -9.76 1.59
CA ASP A 36 -28.94 -8.96 0.39
C ASP A 36 -28.81 -9.77 -0.91
N ILE A 37 -28.13 -10.94 -0.89
CA ILE A 37 -27.90 -11.80 -2.07
C ILE A 37 -28.80 -13.03 -2.08
N CYS A 38 -28.72 -13.89 -1.05
CA CYS A 38 -29.47 -15.15 -1.00
C CYS A 38 -30.88 -14.99 -0.38
N LEU A 39 -31.19 -13.83 0.23
CA LEU A 39 -32.38 -13.61 1.07
C LEU A 39 -32.52 -14.57 2.26
N CYS A 40 -31.47 -15.34 2.55
CA CYS A 40 -31.43 -16.28 3.64
C CYS A 40 -31.21 -15.58 5.00
N ASN A 41 -31.73 -16.19 6.07
CA ASN A 41 -31.48 -15.77 7.45
C ASN A 41 -30.01 -16.06 7.83
N GLY A 42 -29.53 -15.52 8.95
CA GLY A 42 -28.16 -15.72 9.42
C GLY A 42 -27.17 -14.68 8.90
N VAL A 43 -27.55 -13.41 8.94
CA VAL A 43 -26.67 -12.27 8.62
C VAL A 43 -25.51 -12.21 9.62
N ASP A 44 -24.29 -12.03 9.11
CA ASP A 44 -23.09 -11.83 9.93
C ASP A 44 -23.12 -10.44 10.57
N GLN A 45 -23.43 -10.40 11.86
CA GLN A 45 -23.55 -9.17 12.64
C GLN A 45 -22.23 -8.36 12.67
N SER A 46 -21.07 -9.01 12.58
CA SER A 46 -19.78 -8.31 12.54
C SER A 46 -19.64 -7.47 11.27
N ILE A 47 -20.03 -8.04 10.13
CA ILE A 47 -20.02 -7.38 8.83
C ILE A 47 -21.06 -6.29 8.76
N ARG A 48 -22.27 -6.56 9.25
CA ARG A 48 -23.34 -5.56 9.31
C ARG A 48 -22.95 -4.37 10.18
N THR A 49 -22.34 -4.62 11.34
CA THR A 49 -21.92 -3.55 12.25
C THR A 49 -20.83 -2.69 11.62
N ALA A 50 -19.84 -3.32 10.99
CA ALA A 50 -18.69 -2.64 10.38
C ALA A 50 -19.04 -1.88 9.10
N PHE A 51 -19.80 -2.49 8.19
CA PHE A 51 -19.99 -2.01 6.81
C PHE A 51 -21.42 -1.61 6.46
N LYS A 52 -22.38 -1.82 7.37
CA LYS A 52 -23.80 -1.51 7.18
C LYS A 52 -24.44 -2.25 5.99
N VAL A 53 -24.00 -3.48 5.74
CA VAL A 53 -24.54 -4.37 4.70
C VAL A 53 -24.95 -5.71 5.28
N ASN A 54 -25.94 -6.37 4.67
CA ASN A 54 -26.48 -7.62 5.19
C ASN A 54 -25.96 -8.79 4.36
N TYR A 55 -24.91 -9.45 4.84
CA TYR A 55 -24.33 -10.64 4.21
C TYR A 55 -24.38 -11.81 5.17
N CYS A 56 -24.89 -12.96 4.72
CA CYS A 56 -24.73 -14.21 5.45
C CYS A 56 -23.28 -14.72 5.39
N LYS A 57 -22.95 -15.74 6.18
CA LYS A 57 -21.59 -16.32 6.23
C LYS A 57 -21.08 -16.78 4.86
N GLU A 58 -21.95 -17.34 4.03
CA GLU A 58 -21.59 -17.84 2.70
C GLU A 58 -21.38 -16.69 1.71
N CYS A 59 -22.34 -15.77 1.63
CA CYS A 59 -22.29 -14.63 0.72
C CYS A 59 -21.23 -13.60 1.10
N LYS A 60 -20.77 -13.55 2.36
CA LYS A 60 -19.69 -12.66 2.83
C LYS A 60 -18.43 -12.75 1.95
N THR A 61 -18.17 -13.89 1.34
CA THR A 61 -17.04 -14.10 0.41
C THR A 61 -17.10 -13.18 -0.82
N GLN A 62 -18.27 -12.70 -1.20
CA GLN A 62 -18.46 -11.75 -2.31
C GLN A 62 -18.13 -10.30 -1.90
N LEU A 63 -17.97 -10.02 -0.61
CA LEU A 63 -17.61 -8.70 -0.14
C LEU A 63 -16.10 -8.47 -0.34
N GLU A 64 -15.74 -7.68 -1.34
CA GLU A 64 -14.36 -7.33 -1.62
C GLU A 64 -13.81 -6.35 -0.57
N LEU A 65 -12.91 -6.86 0.28
CA LEU A 65 -12.24 -6.09 1.31
C LEU A 65 -10.77 -5.87 0.95
N ILE A 66 -10.26 -4.67 1.23
CA ILE A 66 -8.85 -4.31 1.03
C ILE A 66 -8.26 -3.72 2.31
N THR A 67 -6.95 -3.89 2.48
CA THR A 67 -6.23 -3.38 3.66
C THR A 67 -6.02 -1.87 3.58
N GLN A 68 -5.85 -1.22 4.73
CA GLN A 68 -5.45 0.20 4.78
C GLN A 68 -4.18 0.48 3.96
N SER A 69 -3.19 -0.41 4.00
CA SER A 69 -1.97 -0.29 3.20
C SER A 69 -2.24 -0.35 1.69
N THR A 70 -3.14 -1.24 1.26
CA THR A 70 -3.58 -1.35 -0.14
C THR A 70 -4.27 -0.06 -0.59
N ALA A 71 -5.20 0.47 0.22
CA ALA A 71 -5.87 1.74 -0.08
C ALA A 71 -4.87 2.91 -0.22
N ILE A 72 -3.84 2.97 0.64
CA ILE A 72 -2.85 4.04 0.58
C ILE A 72 -1.91 3.90 -0.63
N ASN A 73 -1.42 2.70 -0.89
CA ASN A 73 -0.39 2.48 -1.90
C ASN A 73 -0.96 2.35 -3.31
N ASP A 74 -2.01 1.55 -3.47
CA ASP A 74 -2.56 1.19 -4.79
C ASP A 74 -3.63 2.18 -5.24
N TYR A 75 -4.37 2.76 -4.30
CA TYR A 75 -5.37 3.80 -4.55
C TYR A 75 -4.86 5.23 -4.27
N LEU A 76 -3.57 5.37 -3.93
CA LEU A 76 -2.89 6.64 -3.70
C LEU A 76 -3.55 7.55 -2.64
N LEU A 77 -4.35 6.98 -1.76
CA LEU A 77 -5.07 7.69 -0.71
C LEU A 77 -4.21 8.00 0.51
N SER A 78 -4.59 9.03 1.25
CA SER A 78 -4.02 9.35 2.55
C SER A 78 -4.78 8.64 3.68
N LYS A 79 -4.20 8.60 4.88
CA LYS A 79 -4.92 8.09 6.07
C LYS A 79 -6.14 8.95 6.42
N GLU A 80 -6.14 10.22 6.06
CA GLU A 80 -7.24 11.15 6.30
C GLU A 80 -8.40 10.86 5.35
N ASP A 81 -8.09 10.58 4.08
CA ASP A 81 -9.10 10.26 3.04
C ASP A 81 -9.94 9.03 3.45
N VAL A 82 -9.30 8.01 4.04
CA VAL A 82 -9.97 6.76 4.45
C VAL A 82 -10.54 6.79 5.86
N LYS A 83 -10.27 7.84 6.66
CA LYS A 83 -10.68 7.90 8.07
C LYS A 83 -12.21 7.91 8.24
N GLY A 84 -12.92 8.49 7.28
CA GLY A 84 -14.39 8.56 7.28
C GLY A 84 -15.08 7.29 6.79
N LEU A 85 -14.33 6.30 6.30
CA LEU A 85 -14.89 5.07 5.77
C LEU A 85 -15.24 4.06 6.86
N ASN A 86 -16.31 3.32 6.60
CA ASN A 86 -16.67 2.13 7.34
C ASN A 86 -15.55 1.09 7.26
N HIS A 87 -15.16 0.52 8.40
CA HIS A 87 -14.01 -0.38 8.47
C HIS A 87 -14.20 -1.48 9.51
N MET A 88 -13.48 -2.58 9.29
CA MET A 88 -13.39 -3.71 10.22
C MET A 88 -11.94 -3.85 10.69
N LYS A 89 -11.75 -4.11 11.99
CA LYS A 89 -10.44 -4.40 12.57
C LYS A 89 -10.32 -5.90 12.79
N VAL A 90 -9.21 -6.47 12.33
CA VAL A 90 -8.88 -7.89 12.45
C VAL A 90 -7.48 -8.00 13.08
N SER A 91 -7.21 -9.09 13.81
CA SER A 91 -5.85 -9.39 14.28
C SER A 91 -4.87 -9.42 13.11
N ASN A 92 -3.64 -9.00 13.36
CA ASN A 92 -2.65 -8.90 12.31
C ASN A 92 -2.15 -10.30 11.94
N PRO A 93 -2.24 -10.72 10.67
CA PRO A 93 -1.94 -12.11 10.26
C PRO A 93 -0.46 -12.49 10.43
N ARG A 94 0.45 -11.53 10.59
CA ARG A 94 1.86 -11.81 10.83
C ARG A 94 2.17 -12.05 12.31
N ASN A 95 1.50 -11.31 13.20
CA ASN A 95 1.67 -11.41 14.64
C ASN A 95 0.49 -10.71 15.30
N GLU A 96 -0.22 -11.40 16.19
CA GLU A 96 -1.40 -10.87 16.89
C GLU A 96 -1.10 -9.68 17.80
N ASP A 97 0.11 -9.62 18.39
CA ASP A 97 0.55 -8.51 19.25
C ASP A 97 0.81 -7.21 18.48
N TRP A 98 0.88 -7.28 17.15
CA TRP A 98 1.08 -6.09 16.33
C TRP A 98 -0.22 -5.30 16.17
N LYS A 99 -0.09 -4.07 15.67
CA LYS A 99 -1.26 -3.23 15.39
C LYS A 99 -2.24 -3.98 14.49
N PRO A 100 -3.55 -3.97 14.83
CA PRO A 100 -4.56 -4.72 14.11
C PRO A 100 -4.65 -4.25 12.66
N MET A 101 -4.95 -5.19 11.78
CA MET A 101 -5.20 -4.93 10.37
C MET A 101 -6.57 -4.27 10.19
N ILE A 102 -6.61 -3.18 9.44
CA ILE A 102 -7.85 -2.46 9.13
C ILE A 102 -8.25 -2.80 7.69
N LEU A 103 -9.50 -3.24 7.54
CA LEU A 103 -10.12 -3.61 6.27
C LEU A 103 -11.22 -2.61 5.90
N TYR A 104 -11.23 -2.19 4.64
CA TYR A 104 -12.23 -1.32 4.03
C TYR A 104 -12.92 -2.05 2.87
N ARG A 105 -14.13 -1.64 2.50
CA ARG A 105 -14.73 -2.10 1.24
C ARG A 105 -14.01 -1.48 0.06
N LYS A 106 -13.69 -2.30 -0.93
CA LYS A 106 -12.98 -1.86 -2.14
C LYS A 106 -13.77 -0.81 -2.91
N SER A 107 -15.08 -0.98 -3.05
CA SER A 107 -15.96 -0.04 -3.78
C SER A 107 -15.94 1.38 -3.21
N GLU A 108 -15.99 1.52 -1.88
CA GLU A 108 -15.91 2.83 -1.22
C GLU A 108 -14.54 3.50 -1.43
N VAL A 109 -13.46 2.72 -1.39
CA VAL A 109 -12.11 3.22 -1.64
C VAL A 109 -11.93 3.65 -3.10
N GLU A 110 -12.46 2.86 -4.04
CA GLU A 110 -12.46 3.18 -5.47
C GLU A 110 -13.18 4.49 -5.77
N GLU A 111 -14.36 4.69 -5.18
CA GLU A 111 -15.14 5.91 -5.36
C GLU A 111 -14.37 7.15 -4.88
N ILE A 112 -13.74 7.10 -3.69
CA ILE A 112 -12.93 8.21 -3.17
C ILE A 112 -11.69 8.43 -4.04
N SER A 113 -11.04 7.35 -4.48
CA SER A 113 -9.87 7.43 -5.34
C SER A 113 -10.20 8.07 -6.69
N GLN A 114 -11.29 7.67 -7.33
CA GLN A 114 -11.74 8.21 -8.61
C GLN A 114 -12.13 9.69 -8.47
N ARG A 115 -12.76 10.07 -7.35
CA ARG A 115 -13.07 11.48 -7.05
C ARG A 115 -11.81 12.33 -6.91
N LYS A 116 -10.75 11.77 -6.34
CA LYS A 116 -9.48 12.49 -6.08
C LYS A 116 -8.56 12.51 -7.31
N TYR A 117 -8.52 11.41 -8.05
CA TYR A 117 -7.66 11.20 -9.20
C TYR A 117 -8.52 10.73 -10.38
N PRO A 118 -8.73 11.57 -11.41
CA PRO A 118 -9.54 11.19 -12.56
C PRO A 118 -8.92 10.02 -13.34
N CYS A 119 -7.59 9.93 -13.39
CA CYS A 119 -6.86 8.80 -13.93
C CYS A 119 -5.75 8.38 -12.95
N ILE A 120 -6.00 7.31 -12.20
CA ILE A 120 -5.05 6.87 -11.18
C ILE A 120 -3.73 6.36 -11.76
N GLU A 121 -3.78 5.74 -12.95
CA GLU A 121 -2.59 5.17 -13.59
C GLU A 121 -1.62 6.25 -14.06
N GLU A 122 -2.13 7.38 -14.56
CA GLU A 122 -1.31 8.56 -14.89
C GLU A 122 -0.64 9.15 -13.64
N GLU A 123 -1.34 9.24 -12.52
CA GLU A 123 -0.73 9.71 -11.28
C GLU A 123 0.34 8.72 -10.78
N LYS A 124 0.12 7.41 -10.92
CA LYS A 124 1.13 6.38 -10.60
C LYS A 124 2.36 6.49 -11.49
N THR A 125 2.22 6.72 -12.79
CA THR A 125 3.39 6.90 -13.70
C THR A 125 4.17 8.16 -13.31
N LEU A 126 3.47 9.27 -13.08
CA LEU A 126 4.08 10.53 -12.65
C LEU A 126 4.87 10.39 -11.32
N ARG A 127 4.30 9.68 -10.34
CA ARG A 127 4.99 9.38 -9.07
C ARG A 127 6.22 8.50 -9.27
N ARG A 128 6.14 7.48 -10.12
CA ARG A 128 7.28 6.60 -10.46
C ARG A 128 8.42 7.39 -11.13
N GLU A 129 8.10 8.28 -12.06
CA GLU A 129 9.09 9.13 -12.71
C GLU A 129 9.75 10.12 -11.75
N LYS A 130 8.96 10.78 -10.89
CA LYS A 130 9.48 11.67 -9.85
C LYS A 130 10.42 10.92 -8.91
N LEU A 131 10.06 9.70 -8.52
CA LEU A 131 10.90 8.85 -7.68
C LEU A 131 12.20 8.46 -8.39
N LYS A 132 12.14 8.10 -9.68
CA LYS A 132 13.32 7.79 -10.51
C LYS A 132 14.28 8.98 -10.57
N LYS A 133 13.77 10.18 -10.89
CA LYS A 133 14.57 11.43 -10.92
C LYS A 133 15.21 11.74 -9.56
N ARG A 134 14.49 11.52 -8.44
CA ARG A 134 15.03 11.70 -7.08
C ARG A 134 16.16 10.71 -6.78
N LYS A 135 16.00 9.44 -7.16
CA LYS A 135 17.04 8.40 -7.01
C LYS A 135 18.28 8.73 -7.83
N GLU A 136 18.11 9.11 -9.10
CA GLU A 136 19.22 9.54 -9.97
C GLU A 136 19.99 10.73 -9.40
N LYS A 137 19.28 11.75 -8.91
CA LYS A 137 19.90 12.93 -8.27
C LYS A 137 20.67 12.54 -7.00
N SER A 138 20.11 11.65 -6.18
CA SER A 138 20.78 11.13 -4.98
C SER A 138 22.05 10.35 -5.32
N LEU A 139 21.99 9.50 -6.35
CA LEU A 139 23.14 8.76 -6.85
C LEU A 139 24.25 9.70 -7.35
N LYS A 140 23.91 10.69 -8.18
CA LYS A 140 24.88 11.69 -8.69
C LYS A 140 25.57 12.45 -7.56
N LYS A 141 24.81 12.85 -6.52
CA LYS A 141 25.38 13.50 -5.33
C LYS A 141 26.36 12.58 -4.59
N LYS A 142 26.01 11.32 -4.38
CA LYS A 142 26.89 10.33 -3.74
C LYS A 142 28.17 10.12 -4.55
N LEU A 143 28.08 10.01 -5.88
CA LEU A 143 29.25 9.88 -6.77
C LEU A 143 30.14 11.13 -6.72
N SER A 144 29.56 12.32 -6.70
CA SER A 144 30.31 13.57 -6.58
C SER A 144 31.06 13.66 -5.26
N LEU A 145 30.39 13.33 -4.16
CA LEU A 145 31.01 13.29 -2.84
C LEU A 145 32.14 12.26 -2.79
N LEU A 146 31.88 11.05 -3.29
CA LEU A 146 32.89 9.99 -3.36
C LEU A 146 34.13 10.48 -4.09
N ARG A 147 33.99 11.08 -5.29
CA ARG A 147 35.12 11.64 -6.05
C ARG A 147 35.89 12.72 -5.28
N GLN A 148 35.19 13.54 -4.50
CA GLN A 148 35.80 14.58 -3.69
C GLN A 148 36.59 14.00 -2.51
N THR A 149 36.04 13.00 -1.82
CA THR A 149 36.66 12.36 -0.66
C THR A 149 37.78 11.40 -1.06
N THR A 150 37.59 10.65 -2.16
CA THR A 150 38.61 9.78 -2.74
C THR A 150 39.52 10.54 -3.70
N LYS A 151 39.77 11.84 -3.46
CA LYS A 151 40.99 12.50 -3.96
C LYS A 151 42.23 11.83 -3.32
N LEU A 152 42.40 10.52 -3.52
CA LEU A 152 43.69 9.98 -3.86
C LEU A 152 44.18 10.90 -4.96
N ARG A 153 45.19 11.71 -4.64
CA ARG A 153 46.00 12.34 -5.67
C ARG A 153 46.44 11.15 -6.52
N LEU A 154 45.79 10.91 -7.65
CA LEU A 154 46.44 10.25 -8.77
C LEU A 154 47.59 11.21 -9.07
N LYS A 155 48.69 11.02 -8.34
CA LYS A 155 49.97 11.61 -8.66
C LYS A 155 50.15 11.09 -10.07
N GLN A 156 50.02 11.98 -11.05
CA GLN A 156 50.52 11.66 -12.37
C GLN A 156 51.98 11.36 -12.10
N GLU A 157 52.33 10.08 -12.03
CA GLU A 157 53.71 9.66 -12.01
C GLU A 157 54.24 10.15 -13.35
N THR A 158 54.87 11.31 -13.33
CA THR A 158 55.60 11.83 -14.47
C THR A 158 56.73 10.84 -14.68
N THR A 159 56.50 9.86 -15.54
CA THR A 159 57.56 9.00 -16.07
C THR A 159 58.52 9.94 -16.79
N HIS A 160 59.63 10.29 -16.15
CA HIS A 160 60.71 11.00 -16.80
C HIS A 160 61.74 9.95 -17.21
N SER A 161 62.28 10.09 -18.42
CA SER A 161 63.34 9.24 -18.91
C SER A 161 64.66 9.67 -18.25
N HIS A 162 65.45 8.71 -17.79
CA HIS A 162 66.77 8.99 -17.22
C HIS A 162 67.81 9.01 -18.35
N GLU A 163 68.30 10.19 -18.68
CA GLU A 163 69.55 10.35 -19.44
C GLU A 163 70.70 10.49 -18.44
N PHE A 164 71.64 9.53 -18.49
CA PHE A 164 72.81 9.49 -17.60
C PHE A 164 74.01 10.08 -18.33
N SER A 165 74.78 10.94 -17.66
CA SER A 165 76.06 11.43 -18.18
C SER A 165 77.14 10.34 -18.15
N GLU A 166 78.30 10.62 -18.74
CA GLU A 166 79.49 9.75 -18.71
C GLU A 166 79.94 9.38 -17.29
N GLN A 167 79.52 10.15 -16.28
CA GLN A 167 79.81 9.92 -14.86
C GLN A 167 78.73 9.09 -14.15
N GLY A 168 77.74 8.57 -14.89
CA GLY A 168 76.64 7.76 -14.36
C GLY A 168 75.59 8.56 -13.58
N ILE A 169 75.52 9.89 -13.75
CA ILE A 169 74.61 10.76 -12.98
C ILE A 169 73.49 11.27 -13.89
N CYS A 170 72.24 11.10 -13.47
CA CYS A 170 71.07 11.73 -14.11
C CYS A 170 70.75 13.08 -13.43
N ALA A 171 70.18 14.04 -14.15
CA ALA A 171 69.77 15.34 -13.63
C ALA A 171 68.78 15.27 -12.45
N CYS A 172 68.06 14.15 -12.30
CA CYS A 172 67.18 13.88 -11.17
C CYS A 172 67.91 13.42 -9.90
N GLY A 173 69.24 13.26 -9.93
CA GLY A 173 70.07 12.80 -8.82
C GLY A 173 70.24 11.28 -8.72
N MET A 174 69.74 10.50 -9.69
CA MET A 174 69.95 9.05 -9.74
C MET A 174 71.36 8.74 -10.26
N LYS A 175 72.06 7.81 -9.60
CA LYS A 175 73.41 7.39 -9.96
C LYS A 175 73.44 5.91 -10.31
N ILE A 176 74.16 5.55 -11.36
CA ILE A 176 74.45 4.17 -11.74
C ILE A 176 75.97 3.96 -11.77
N GLU A 177 76.41 2.78 -11.36
CA GLU A 177 77.81 2.38 -11.48
C GLU A 177 78.01 1.77 -12.88
N ILE A 178 78.93 2.33 -13.65
CA ILE A 178 79.28 1.84 -14.98
C ILE A 178 80.57 1.02 -14.81
N GLU A 179 80.48 -0.29 -15.00
CA GLU A 179 81.65 -1.17 -15.06
C GLU A 179 82.18 -1.21 -16.51
N GLU A 180 83.47 -0.94 -16.70
CA GLU A 180 84.14 -1.12 -18.00
C GLU A 180 84.41 -2.62 -18.22
N ILE A 181 83.93 -3.16 -19.35
CA ILE A 181 84.13 -4.55 -19.80
C ILE A 181 85.48 -4.68 -20.53
#